data_AF-A0A554V826-F1
#
_entry.id   AF-A0A554V826-F1
#
_cell.length_a   1.000
_cell.length_b   1.000
_cell.length_c   1.000
_cell.angle_alpha   90.00
_cell.angle_beta   90.00
_cell.angle_gamma   90.00
#
_symmetry.space_group_name_H-M   'P 1'
#
loop_
_entity.id
_entity.type
_entity.pdbx_description
1 polymer ?
#
loop_
_entity_poly.entity_id
_entity_poly.type
_entity_poly.pdbx_seq_one_letter_code
_entity_poly.pdbx_strand_id
1 'polypeptide(L)'
;MDDSMTITAKTTGSPYGGEADNPWPAGHPAEGERVAIFAFEVTSVDGESEDIRTYHVAPVDSATQGRVSSNHPDPQGLTVQWTGCGAGTVVRAPAGGHAEALSDDPDRADAIFDCEVKPDDMQLITVQQ
;
A
#
# COMPACT_ATOMS: atom_id res chain seq x y z
N MET A 1 5.55 -27.14 -3.09
CA MET A 1 4.28 -26.65 -2.52
C MET A 1 4.62 -25.94 -1.23
N ASP A 2 4.96 -24.66 -1.33
CA ASP A 2 4.62 -23.59 -0.38
C ASP A 2 5.14 -22.32 -1.03
N ASP A 3 4.43 -21.90 -2.07
CA ASP A 3 4.73 -20.63 -2.73
C ASP A 3 4.07 -19.54 -1.88
N SER A 4 4.59 -19.37 -0.67
CA SER A 4 4.26 -18.26 0.21
C SER A 4 4.92 -17.00 -0.35
N MET A 5 4.51 -16.57 -1.55
CA MET A 5 4.95 -15.34 -2.18
C MET A 5 4.53 -14.15 -1.29
N THR A 6 5.52 -13.38 -0.87
CA THR A 6 5.34 -12.13 -0.14
C THR A 6 5.37 -10.98 -1.14
N ILE A 7 4.66 -9.90 -0.82
CA ILE A 7 4.73 -8.65 -1.56
C ILE A 7 5.42 -7.59 -0.72
N THR A 8 6.17 -6.73 -1.40
CA THR A 8 6.64 -5.47 -0.81
C THR A 8 5.52 -4.45 -0.92
N ALA A 9 5.06 -3.93 0.22
CA ALA A 9 4.02 -2.93 0.30
C ALA A 9 4.45 -1.74 1.15
N LYS A 10 4.07 -0.55 0.71
CA LYS A 10 4.29 0.71 1.43
C LYS A 10 3.31 0.81 2.58
N THR A 11 3.78 1.26 3.73
CA THR A 11 2.91 1.47 4.90
C THR A 11 2.27 2.86 4.93
N THR A 12 2.75 3.78 4.10
CA THR A 12 2.09 5.05 3.82
C THR A 12 1.22 4.93 2.58
N GLY A 13 0.20 5.78 2.46
CA GLY A 13 -0.69 5.82 1.31
C GLY A 13 -1.98 5.03 1.54
N SER A 14 -3.12 5.73 1.52
CA SER A 14 -4.43 5.11 1.66
C SER A 14 -5.42 5.71 0.65
N PRO A 15 -6.42 4.94 0.20
CA PRO A 15 -7.49 5.49 -0.64
C PRO A 15 -8.32 6.57 0.08
N TYR A 16 -8.22 6.66 1.41
CA TYR A 16 -8.99 7.59 2.24
C TYR A 16 -8.25 8.90 2.54
N GLY A 17 -6.91 8.90 2.51
CA GLY A 17 -6.07 10.07 2.82
C GLY A 17 -5.06 10.46 1.74
N GLY A 18 -4.91 9.69 0.66
CA GLY A 18 -3.92 9.91 -0.41
C GLY A 18 -2.59 9.22 -0.15
N GLU A 19 -1.62 9.37 -1.07
CA GLU A 19 -0.34 8.62 -1.06
C GLU A 19 0.61 8.97 0.10
N ALA A 20 0.50 10.18 0.66
CA ALA A 20 1.32 10.64 1.79
C ALA A 20 0.63 10.45 3.15
N ASP A 21 -0.60 9.95 3.18
CA ASP A 21 -1.33 9.71 4.41
C ASP A 21 -0.76 8.52 5.18
N ASN A 22 -0.63 8.66 6.49
CA ASN A 22 -0.21 7.58 7.36
C ASN A 22 -1.42 7.05 8.14
N PRO A 23 -2.02 5.92 7.73
CA PRO A 23 -3.20 5.38 8.41
C PRO A 23 -2.83 4.62 9.71
N TRP A 24 -1.55 4.52 10.06
CA TRP A 24 -1.08 3.68 11.17
C TRP A 24 -0.86 4.45 12.47
N PRO A 25 -1.24 3.88 13.62
CA PRO A 25 -0.74 4.35 14.91
C PRO A 25 0.77 4.07 15.06
N ALA A 26 1.42 4.81 15.95
CA ALA A 26 2.85 4.67 16.24
C ALA A 26 3.24 3.22 16.56
N GLY A 27 4.26 2.70 15.87
CA GLY A 27 4.76 1.34 16.07
C GLY A 27 4.12 0.26 15.18
N HIS A 28 3.17 0.64 14.31
CA HIS A 28 2.51 -0.28 13.37
C HIS A 28 2.87 0.05 11.91
N PRO A 29 2.78 -0.90 10.97
CA PRO A 29 2.43 -2.31 11.18
C PRO A 29 3.58 -3.12 11.81
N ALA A 30 3.23 -4.06 12.67
CA ALA A 30 4.17 -4.98 13.31
C ALA A 30 4.26 -6.34 12.58
N GLU A 31 5.34 -7.08 12.80
CA GLU A 31 5.47 -8.44 12.28
C GLU A 31 4.39 -9.37 12.87
N GLY A 32 3.74 -10.17 12.02
CA GLY A 32 2.62 -11.02 12.37
C GLY A 32 1.26 -10.29 12.40
N GLU A 33 1.25 -8.96 12.22
CA GLU A 33 0.02 -8.18 12.25
C GLU A 33 -0.82 -8.37 10.98
N ARG A 34 -2.14 -8.33 11.17
CA ARG A 34 -3.11 -8.36 10.07
C ARG A 34 -3.25 -6.95 9.49
N VAL A 35 -3.18 -6.86 8.17
CA VAL A 35 -3.23 -5.57 7.46
C VAL A 35 -4.16 -5.67 6.26
N ALA A 36 -4.77 -4.55 5.90
CA ALA A 36 -5.46 -4.39 4.63
C ALA A 36 -4.42 -4.12 3.53
N ILE A 37 -4.61 -4.72 2.35
CA ILE A 37 -3.73 -4.53 1.20
C ILE A 37 -4.49 -3.77 0.12
N PHE A 38 -3.86 -2.72 -0.39
CA PHE A 38 -4.35 -1.91 -1.49
C PHE A 38 -3.32 -1.87 -2.60
N ALA A 39 -3.79 -1.88 -3.83
CA ALA A 39 -3.00 -1.58 -5.01
C ALA A 39 -3.28 -0.15 -5.43
N PHE A 40 -2.21 0.61 -5.65
CA PHE A 40 -2.23 1.87 -6.32
C PHE A 40 -1.73 1.65 -7.74
N GLU A 41 -2.60 1.92 -8.70
CA GLU A 41 -2.39 1.66 -10.11
C GLU A 41 -2.34 3.00 -10.84
N VAL A 42 -1.16 3.34 -11.35
CA VAL A 42 -0.99 4.42 -12.32
C VAL A 42 -1.30 3.82 -13.67
N THR A 43 -2.37 4.30 -14.29
CA THR A 43 -2.92 3.84 -15.57
C THR A 43 -2.52 4.74 -16.74
N SER A 44 -2.03 5.95 -16.44
CA SER A 44 -1.52 6.88 -17.44
C SER A 44 -0.56 7.90 -16.84
N VAL A 45 0.43 8.35 -17.61
CA VAL A 45 1.38 9.43 -17.30
C VAL A 45 1.43 10.38 -18.48
N ASP A 46 1.14 11.67 -18.27
CA ASP A 46 1.07 12.69 -19.32
C ASP A 46 0.17 12.32 -20.51
N GLY A 47 -0.86 11.51 -20.26
CA GLY A 47 -1.78 11.01 -21.29
C GLY A 47 -1.28 9.79 -22.08
N GLU A 48 -0.08 9.28 -21.78
CA GLU A 48 0.40 8.00 -22.26
C GLU A 48 -0.02 6.89 -21.28
N SER A 49 -0.43 5.72 -21.78
CA SER A 49 -0.80 4.60 -20.91
C SER A 49 0.46 3.97 -20.33
N GLU A 50 0.57 3.98 -19.01
CA GLU A 50 1.58 3.23 -18.26
C GLU A 50 0.85 2.28 -17.31
N ASP A 51 1.48 1.14 -17.02
CA ASP A 51 1.00 0.17 -16.04
C ASP A 51 2.02 0.12 -14.90
N ILE A 52 1.90 1.06 -13.96
CA ILE A 52 2.77 1.12 -12.78
C ILE A 52 1.90 0.83 -11.56
N ARG A 53 2.18 -0.30 -10.90
CA ARG A 53 1.43 -0.74 -9.72
C ARG A 53 2.31 -0.77 -8.49
N THR A 54 1.90 -0.05 -7.44
CA THR A 54 2.50 -0.12 -6.11
C THR A 54 1.51 -0.71 -5.11
N TYR A 55 2.00 -1.47 -4.14
CA TYR A 55 1.16 -2.00 -3.07
C TYR A 55 1.31 -1.14 -1.83
N HIS A 56 0.21 -0.92 -1.14
CA HIS A 56 0.14 -0.15 0.09
C HIS A 56 -0.66 -0.93 1.13
N VAL A 57 -0.36 -0.71 2.40
CA VAL A 57 -1.05 -1.37 3.51
C VAL A 57 -1.64 -0.36 4.47
N ALA A 58 -2.82 -0.69 4.97
CA ALA A 58 -3.51 0.08 6.01
C ALA A 58 -4.02 -0.87 7.12
N PRO A 59 -4.54 -0.34 8.24
CA PRO A 59 -5.14 -1.16 9.28
C PRO A 59 -6.16 -2.15 8.72
N VAL A 60 -6.20 -3.37 9.26
CA VAL A 60 -7.08 -4.45 8.77
C VAL A 60 -8.56 -4.07 8.74
N ASP A 61 -9.00 -3.16 9.60
CA ASP A 61 -10.38 -2.64 9.61
C ASP A 61 -10.77 -1.96 8.28
N SER A 62 -9.80 -1.51 7.50
CA SER A 62 -9.99 -0.93 6.17
C SER A 62 -10.00 -1.99 5.05
N ALA A 63 -9.84 -3.28 5.36
CA ALA A 63 -9.74 -4.33 4.35
C ALA A 63 -10.99 -4.39 3.47
N THR A 64 -10.77 -4.23 2.17
CA THR A 64 -11.82 -4.25 1.16
C THR A 64 -11.31 -4.90 -0.12
N GLN A 65 -12.23 -5.37 -0.95
CA GLN A 65 -11.94 -6.02 -2.22
C GLN A 65 -12.56 -5.25 -3.38
N GLY A 66 -11.80 -5.08 -4.45
CA GLY A 66 -12.24 -4.40 -5.67
C GLY A 66 -11.96 -2.91 -5.67
N ARG A 67 -12.54 -2.20 -6.65
CA ARG A 67 -12.27 -0.78 -6.88
C ARG A 67 -12.66 0.06 -5.66
N VAL A 68 -11.70 0.78 -5.09
CA VAL A 68 -11.91 1.69 -3.95
C VAL A 68 -12.08 3.12 -4.41
N SER A 69 -11.25 3.55 -5.37
CA SER A 69 -11.29 4.90 -5.91
C SER A 69 -11.59 4.90 -7.41
N SER A 70 -12.28 5.95 -7.86
CA SER A 70 -12.43 6.22 -9.30
C SER A 70 -11.11 6.68 -9.89
N ASN A 71 -10.91 6.50 -11.20
CA ASN A 71 -9.72 7.01 -11.87
C ASN A 71 -9.66 8.52 -11.67
N HIS A 72 -8.59 8.98 -11.03
CA HIS A 72 -8.39 10.38 -10.72
C HIS A 72 -7.15 10.91 -11.43
N PRO A 73 -7.26 11.99 -12.21
CA PRO A 73 -6.09 12.68 -12.72
C PRO A 73 -5.42 13.44 -11.58
N ASP A 74 -4.20 13.04 -11.22
CA ASP A 74 -3.32 13.78 -10.35
C ASP A 74 -2.82 15.06 -11.07
N PRO A 75 -2.62 16.18 -10.35
CA PRO A 75 -2.04 17.41 -10.91
C PRO A 75 -0.71 17.22 -11.66
N GLN A 76 0.04 16.14 -11.41
CA GLN A 76 1.27 15.82 -12.14
C GLN A 76 1.02 15.10 -13.48
N GLY A 77 -0.22 15.04 -13.97
CA GLY A 77 -0.56 14.41 -15.24
C GLY A 77 -0.69 12.89 -15.17
N LEU A 78 -0.71 12.31 -13.96
CA LEU A 78 -0.89 10.88 -13.74
C LEU A 78 -2.37 10.54 -13.63
N THR A 79 -2.82 9.41 -14.16
CA THR A 79 -4.16 8.88 -13.86
C THR A 79 -4.02 7.69 -12.93
N VAL A 80 -4.55 7.84 -11.72
CA VAL A 80 -4.35 6.85 -10.65
C VAL A 80 -5.66 6.23 -10.20
N GLN A 81 -5.58 4.98 -9.75
CA GLN A 81 -6.70 4.19 -9.25
C GLN A 81 -6.25 3.39 -8.03
N TRP A 82 -7.12 3.34 -7.01
CA TRP A 82 -6.94 2.46 -5.86
C TRP A 82 -7.85 1.24 -5.95
N THR A 83 -7.28 0.06 -5.74
CA THR A 83 -7.97 -1.23 -5.75
C THR A 83 -7.66 -1.99 -4.46
N GLY A 84 -8.69 -2.35 -3.71
CA GLY A 84 -8.58 -3.17 -2.51
C GLY A 84 -8.29 -4.62 -2.89
N CYS A 85 -7.21 -5.16 -2.37
CA CYS A 85 -6.75 -6.52 -2.62
C CYS A 85 -7.12 -7.47 -1.45
N GLY A 86 -7.94 -7.01 -0.50
CA GLY A 86 -8.30 -7.76 0.70
C GLY A 86 -7.32 -7.53 1.86
N ALA A 87 -7.03 -8.60 2.59
CA ALA A 87 -6.16 -8.57 3.76
C ALA A 87 -4.94 -9.49 3.60
N GLY A 88 -3.94 -9.28 4.44
CA GLY A 88 -2.80 -10.16 4.59
C GLY A 88 -2.17 -10.03 5.97
N THR A 89 -1.05 -10.73 6.13
CA THR A 89 -0.26 -10.74 7.35
C THR A 89 1.14 -10.23 7.07
N VAL A 90 1.58 -9.25 7.86
CA VAL A 90 2.94 -8.72 7.75
C VAL A 90 3.92 -9.81 8.16
N VAL A 91 4.84 -10.16 7.27
CA VAL A 91 5.92 -11.12 7.54
C VAL A 91 7.22 -10.42 7.89
N ARG A 92 7.37 -9.14 7.51
CA ARG A 92 8.48 -8.29 7.91
C ARG A 92 7.97 -6.86 8.12
N ALA A 93 8.13 -6.37 9.35
CA ALA A 93 7.83 -4.99 9.70
C ALA A 93 8.76 -4.02 8.94
N PRO A 94 8.33 -2.77 8.69
CA PRO A 94 9.16 -1.80 8.01
C PRO A 94 10.42 -1.47 8.82
N ALA A 95 11.56 -1.43 8.14
CA ALA A 95 12.84 -1.10 8.75
C ALA A 95 12.81 0.37 9.22
N GLY A 96 12.71 0.60 10.53
CA GLY A 96 12.77 1.94 11.13
C GLY A 96 11.61 2.29 12.05
N GLY A 97 10.52 1.51 12.07
CA GLY A 97 9.40 1.66 13.01
C GLY A 97 8.67 3.03 12.92
N HIS A 98 7.35 3.00 12.69
CA HIS A 98 6.52 4.23 12.68
C HIS A 98 6.56 5.04 13.99
N ALA A 99 7.08 4.46 15.09
CA ALA A 99 7.19 5.12 16.38
C ALA A 99 8.19 6.30 16.41
N GLU A 100 9.24 6.28 15.57
CA GLU A 100 10.27 7.34 15.56
C GLU A 100 10.22 8.24 14.31
N ALA A 101 9.39 7.89 13.32
CA ALA A 101 9.32 8.60 12.04
C ALA A 101 8.44 9.86 12.06
N LEU A 102 7.45 9.93 12.96
CA LEU A 102 6.57 11.09 13.15
C LEU A 102 7.20 12.20 14.00
N SER A 103 8.45 12.01 14.47
CA SER A 103 9.19 13.06 15.16
C SER A 103 9.84 14.01 14.15
N ASP A 104 9.06 15.02 13.74
CA ASP A 104 9.48 16.36 13.29
C ASP A 104 10.40 16.51 12.06
N ASP A 105 10.81 15.42 11.40
CA ASP A 105 11.80 15.47 10.32
C ASP A 105 11.17 15.23 8.94
N PRO A 106 10.96 16.28 8.11
CA PRO A 106 10.33 16.15 6.79
C PRO A 106 11.17 15.34 5.79
N ASP A 107 12.49 15.23 5.98
CA ASP A 107 13.36 14.35 5.18
C ASP A 107 13.16 12.87 5.56
N ARG A 108 12.59 12.59 6.74
CA ARG A 108 12.27 11.23 7.21
C ARG A 108 10.83 10.80 6.88
N ALA A 109 9.97 11.73 6.47
CA ALA A 109 8.65 11.43 5.91
C ALA A 109 8.75 10.77 4.52
N ASP A 110 9.85 10.97 3.81
CA ASP A 110 10.23 10.28 2.56
C ASP A 110 10.86 8.90 2.81
N ALA A 111 10.99 8.49 4.08
CA ALA A 111 11.30 7.10 4.38
C ALA A 111 10.09 6.27 3.99
N ILE A 112 10.10 5.81 2.75
CA ILE A 112 9.22 4.76 2.26
C ILE A 112 9.42 3.56 3.19
N PHE A 113 8.52 3.43 4.16
CA PHE A 113 8.49 2.30 5.08
C PHE A 113 7.87 1.13 4.33
N ASP A 114 8.69 0.48 3.51
CA ASP A 114 8.34 -0.77 2.85
C ASP A 114 8.28 -1.88 3.90
N CYS A 115 7.19 -2.64 3.88
CA CYS A 115 7.02 -3.85 4.68
C CYS A 115 6.78 -5.04 3.74
N GLU A 116 7.07 -6.24 4.22
CA GLU A 116 6.73 -7.45 3.48
C GLU A 116 5.45 -8.03 4.06
N VAL A 117 4.49 -8.29 3.20
CA VAL A 117 3.18 -8.83 3.57
C VAL A 117 2.91 -10.09 2.78
N LYS A 118 2.41 -11.10 3.48
CA LYS A 118 1.84 -12.30 2.88
C LYS A 118 0.33 -12.09 2.73
N PRO A 119 -0.19 -11.94 1.50
CA PRO A 119 -1.62 -11.84 1.26
C PRO A 119 -2.34 -13.12 1.68
N ASP A 120 -3.59 -13.01 2.14
CA ASP A 120 -4.43 -14.21 2.36
C ASP A 120 -4.78 -14.90 1.05
N ASP A 121 -5.02 -14.10 0.01
CA ASP A 121 -5.43 -14.58 -1.30
C ASP A 121 -4.57 -13.95 -2.39
N MET A 122 -3.61 -14.74 -2.87
CA MET A 122 -2.67 -14.33 -3.91
C MET A 122 -3.35 -13.99 -5.23
N GLN A 123 -4.55 -14.52 -5.50
CA GLN A 123 -5.25 -14.24 -6.76
C GLN A 123 -5.69 -12.77 -6.85
N LEU A 124 -5.97 -12.12 -5.72
CA LEU A 124 -6.36 -10.71 -5.68
C LEU A 124 -5.20 -9.76 -5.99
N ILE A 125 -3.98 -10.25 -5.82
CA ILE A 125 -2.75 -9.50 -6.02
C ILE A 125 -2.25 -9.73 -7.46
N THR A 126 -2.39 -10.95 -7.97
CA THR A 126 -1.81 -11.39 -9.26
C THR A 126 -2.76 -11.34 -10.45
N VAL A 127 -4.06 -11.13 -10.26
CA VAL A 127 -5.05 -11.16 -11.36
C VAL A 127 -5.58 -9.75 -11.62
N GLN A 128 -5.14 -9.10 -12.70
CA GLN A 128 -5.96 -8.86 -13.91
C GLN A 128 -5.00 -8.59 -15.09
N GLN A 129 -4.72 -9.64 -15.87
CA GLN A 129 -4.23 -9.50 -17.25
C GLN A 129 -5.42 -9.36 -18.21
#